data_AF-A0A9Q1AK25-F1
#
_entry.id   AF-A0A9Q1AK25-F1
#
_cell.length_a   1.000
_cell.length_b   1.000
_cell.length_c   1.000
_cell.angle_alpha   90.00
_cell.angle_beta   90.00
_cell.angle_gamma   90.00
#
_symmetry.space_group_name_H-M   'P 1'
#
loop_
_entity.id
_entity.type
_entity.pdbx_description
1 polymer ?
#
loop_
_entity_poly.entity_id
_entity_poly.type
_entity_poly.pdbx_seq_one_letter_code
_entity_poly.pdbx_strand_id
1 'polypeptide(L)'
;MQLGALYNHPIEGLLLDTVGGAIAFLVSGMTARTSAIFFCFAVVKTVDDHCGLWLPGNIFHIFFQNNTAYHDVHHQLPGTKYNYSQPFFSIWDKILGTHMPYTLVKRPEGGLEARLVKD
;
A
#
# COMPACT_ATOMS: atom_id res chain seq x y z
N MET A 1 -6.12 -14.65 0.74
CA MET A 1 -4.87 -14.77 -0.04
C MET A 1 -4.96 -13.83 -1.23
N GLN A 2 -4.20 -12.73 -1.24
CA GLN A 2 -4.16 -11.76 -2.33
C GLN A 2 -3.16 -12.24 -3.39
N LEU A 3 -3.57 -13.22 -4.19
CA LEU A 3 -2.73 -14.01 -5.11
C LEU A 3 -1.93 -13.22 -6.16
N GLY A 4 -2.18 -11.92 -6.35
CA GLY A 4 -1.48 -11.07 -7.32
C GLY A 4 -0.92 -9.75 -6.77
N ALA A 5 -1.11 -9.47 -5.48
CA ALA A 5 -0.61 -8.24 -4.85
C ALA A 5 0.47 -8.53 -3.79
N LEU A 6 0.35 -9.64 -3.07
CA LEU A 6 1.32 -10.08 -2.07
C LEU A 6 1.70 -11.54 -2.31
N TYR A 7 2.95 -11.77 -2.73
CA TYR A 7 3.54 -13.11 -2.78
C TYR A 7 4.18 -13.44 -1.43
N ASN A 8 3.35 -13.64 -0.42
CA ASN A 8 3.80 -14.04 0.91
C ASN A 8 4.03 -15.55 0.97
N HIS A 9 4.97 -16.01 1.81
CA HIS A 9 5.02 -17.43 2.16
C HIS A 9 3.65 -17.82 2.75
N PRO A 10 3.07 -19.00 2.44
CA PRO A 10 1.71 -19.36 2.87
C PRO A 10 1.45 -19.18 4.38
N ILE A 11 2.49 -19.40 5.20
CA ILE A 11 2.44 -19.21 6.66
C ILE A 11 2.42 -17.72 7.05
N GLU A 12 3.16 -16.86 6.34
CA GLU A 12 3.17 -15.41 6.58
C GLU A 12 1.82 -14.80 6.19
N GLY A 13 1.28 -15.17 5.03
CA GLY A 13 -0.05 -14.74 4.60
C GLY A 13 -1.18 -15.28 5.50
N LEU A 14 -1.02 -16.48 6.07
CA LEU A 14 -1.98 -17.01 7.03
C LEU A 14 -1.90 -16.26 8.37
N LEU A 15 -0.71 -16.12 8.95
CA LEU A 15 -0.55 -15.52 10.27
C LEU A 15 -0.80 -14.01 10.25
N LEU A 16 -0.16 -13.26 9.36
CA LEU A 16 -0.27 -11.80 9.37
C LEU A 16 -1.62 -11.35 8.81
N ASP A 17 -2.06 -11.86 7.66
CA ASP A 17 -3.29 -11.38 7.04
C ASP A 17 -4.54 -11.94 7.72
N THR A 18 -4.55 -13.21 8.12
CA THR A 18 -5.76 -13.84 8.69
C THR A 18 -5.91 -13.53 10.17
N VAL A 19 -4.84 -13.66 10.97
CA VAL A 19 -4.92 -13.36 12.41
C VAL A 19 -5.06 -11.86 12.62
N GLY A 20 -4.27 -11.04 11.90
CA GLY A 20 -4.42 -9.58 11.96
C GLY A 20 -5.82 -9.12 11.54
N GLY A 21 -6.35 -9.67 10.45
CA GLY A 21 -7.72 -9.39 10.01
C GLY A 21 -8.78 -9.84 11.03
N ALA A 22 -8.62 -11.02 11.63
CA ALA A 22 -9.53 -11.52 12.67
C ALA A 22 -9.50 -10.66 13.93
N ILE A 23 -8.31 -10.26 14.40
CA ILE A 23 -8.17 -9.34 15.54
C ILE A 23 -8.82 -7.99 15.21
N ALA A 24 -8.56 -7.42 14.03
CA ALA A 24 -9.17 -6.17 13.62
C ALA A 24 -10.70 -6.27 13.58
N PHE A 25 -11.25 -7.37 13.06
CA PHE A 25 -12.69 -7.64 13.09
C PHE A 25 -13.25 -7.65 14.51
N LEU A 26 -12.63 -8.41 15.41
CA LEU A 26 -13.09 -8.58 16.80
C LEU A 26 -12.97 -7.29 17.61
N VAL A 27 -11.86 -6.56 17.48
CA VAL A 27 -11.58 -5.35 18.25
C VAL A 27 -12.40 -4.15 17.75
N SER A 28 -12.68 -4.07 16.45
CA SER A 28 -13.43 -2.94 15.88
C SER A 28 -14.91 -2.90 16.27
N GLY A 29 -15.49 -4.01 16.74
CA GLY A 29 -16.92 -4.10 17.04
C GLY A 29 -17.84 -3.96 15.82
N MET A 30 -17.29 -4.01 14.60
CA MET A 30 -18.06 -3.90 13.36
C MET A 30 -18.97 -5.11 13.17
N THR A 31 -20.18 -4.89 12.62
CA THR A 31 -21.03 -6.00 12.18
C THR A 31 -20.35 -6.79 11.06
N ALA A 32 -20.70 -8.06 10.88
CA ALA A 32 -20.17 -8.89 9.80
C ALA A 32 -20.32 -8.23 8.41
N ARG A 33 -21.43 -7.52 8.18
CA ARG A 33 -21.67 -6.79 6.92
C ARG A 33 -20.71 -5.61 6.75
N THR A 34 -20.57 -4.76 7.77
CA THR A 34 -19.66 -3.61 7.72
C THR A 34 -18.23 -4.06 7.50
N SER A 35 -17.80 -5.11 8.19
CA SER A 35 -16.47 -5.69 8.07
C SER A 35 -16.23 -6.27 6.69
N ALA A 36 -17.20 -6.98 6.11
CA ALA A 36 -17.08 -7.48 4.75
C ALA A 36 -16.84 -6.33 3.74
N ILE A 37 -17.62 -5.25 3.83
CA ILE A 37 -17.44 -4.07 2.97
C ILE A 37 -16.06 -3.44 3.19
N PHE A 38 -15.66 -3.24 4.44
CA PHE A 38 -14.36 -2.65 4.79
C PHE A 38 -13.19 -3.48 4.27
N PHE A 39 -13.19 -4.80 4.48
CA PHE A 39 -12.12 -5.67 3.99
C PHE A 39 -12.11 -5.78 2.46
N CYS A 40 -13.26 -5.78 1.79
CA CYS A 40 -13.31 -5.67 0.34
C CYS A 40 -12.65 -4.38 -0.16
N PHE A 41 -12.98 -3.25 0.46
CA PHE A 41 -12.36 -1.96 0.13
C PHE A 41 -10.83 -1.98 0.38
N ALA A 42 -10.39 -2.54 1.51
CA ALA A 42 -8.98 -2.70 1.82
C ALA A 42 -8.25 -3.55 0.76
N VAL A 43 -8.84 -4.67 0.33
CA VAL A 43 -8.26 -5.53 -0.72
C VAL A 43 -8.14 -4.77 -2.04
N VAL A 44 -9.18 -4.04 -2.46
CA VAL A 44 -9.11 -3.24 -3.69
C VAL A 44 -8.01 -2.20 -3.60
N LYS A 45 -7.89 -1.51 -2.46
CA LYS A 45 -6.81 -0.54 -2.23
C LYS A 45 -5.43 -1.19 -2.26
N THR A 46 -5.27 -2.37 -1.66
CA THR A 46 -3.99 -3.08 -1.71
C THR A 46 -3.62 -3.48 -3.13
N VAL A 47 -4.58 -3.95 -3.94
CA VAL A 47 -4.33 -4.23 -5.36
C VAL A 47 -3.88 -2.97 -6.11
N ASP A 48 -4.56 -1.84 -5.89
CA ASP A 48 -4.18 -0.53 -6.47
C ASP A 48 -2.73 -0.16 -6.14
N ASP A 49 -2.31 -0.32 -4.88
CA ASP A 49 -0.96 -0.01 -4.43
C ASP A 49 0.13 -0.90 -5.04
N HIS A 50 -0.21 -2.15 -5.37
CA HIS A 50 0.78 -3.14 -5.83
C HIS A 50 0.75 -3.35 -7.35
N CYS A 51 -0.25 -2.82 -8.06
CA CYS A 51 -0.39 -3.09 -9.50
C CYS A 51 0.63 -2.36 -10.39
N GLY A 52 1.32 -1.35 -9.87
CA GLY A 52 2.31 -0.55 -10.62
C GLY A 52 1.68 0.43 -11.62
N LEU A 53 0.34 0.56 -11.64
CA LEU A 53 -0.38 1.39 -12.61
C LEU A 53 -0.64 2.79 -12.08
N TRP A 54 -0.25 3.80 -12.86
CA TRP A 54 -0.59 5.19 -12.60
C TRP A 54 -1.68 5.67 -13.56
N LEU A 55 -2.94 5.44 -13.19
CA LEU A 55 -4.09 5.80 -14.02
C LEU A 55 -4.55 7.25 -13.77
N PRO A 56 -4.82 8.05 -14.83
CA PRO A 56 -5.40 9.38 -14.69
C PRO A 56 -6.76 9.32 -13.96
N GLY A 57 -6.95 10.18 -12.97
CA GLY A 57 -8.21 10.24 -12.22
C GLY A 57 -8.42 9.10 -11.21
N ASN A 58 -7.38 8.34 -10.88
CA ASN A 58 -7.47 7.31 -9.83
C ASN A 58 -7.90 7.94 -8.50
N ILE A 59 -9.12 7.61 -8.04
CA ILE A 59 -9.71 8.15 -6.82
C ILE A 59 -8.91 7.78 -5.57
N PHE A 60 -8.26 6.61 -5.56
CA PHE A 60 -7.46 6.18 -4.42
C PHE A 60 -6.26 7.09 -4.23
N HIS A 61 -5.62 7.50 -5.32
CA HIS A 61 -4.46 8.41 -5.27
C HIS A 61 -4.86 9.83 -4.81
N ILE A 62 -6.13 10.22 -4.97
CA ILE A 62 -6.65 11.51 -4.48
C ILE A 62 -6.77 11.47 -2.94
N PHE A 63 -7.35 10.40 -2.40
CA PHE A 63 -7.61 10.29 -0.96
C PHE A 63 -6.41 9.75 -0.15
N PHE A 64 -5.57 8.92 -0.76
CA PHE A 64 -4.50 8.19 -0.08
C PHE A 64 -3.16 8.40 -0.78
N GLN A 65 -2.18 8.88 -0.01
CA GLN A 65 -0.85 9.23 -0.52
C GLN A 65 0.12 8.05 -0.57
N ASN A 66 -0.17 6.99 0.20
CA ASN A 66 0.52 5.71 0.12
C ASN A 66 -0.10 4.88 -1.02
N ASN A 67 0.29 5.26 -2.24
CA ASN A 67 -0.19 4.70 -3.51
C ASN A 67 0.88 3.82 -4.18
N THR A 68 0.69 3.47 -5.45
CA THR A 68 1.66 2.62 -6.16
C THR A 68 3.08 3.15 -6.22
N ALA A 69 3.27 4.47 -6.36
CA ALA A 69 4.60 5.06 -6.43
C ALA A 69 5.28 5.10 -5.05
N TYR A 70 4.49 5.29 -3.99
CA TYR A 70 4.96 5.16 -2.61
C TYR A 70 5.48 3.75 -2.33
N HIS A 71 4.75 2.73 -2.78
CA HIS A 71 5.14 1.34 -2.65
C HIS A 71 6.32 0.96 -3.57
N ASP A 72 6.37 1.49 -4.79
CA ASP A 72 7.52 1.29 -5.69
C ASP A 72 8.82 1.82 -5.04
N VAL A 73 8.77 3.00 -4.43
CA VAL A 73 9.90 3.56 -3.67
C VAL A 73 10.33 2.62 -2.55
N HIS A 74 9.39 2.02 -1.80
CA HIS A 74 9.72 1.04 -0.76
C HIS A 74 10.51 -0.16 -1.31
N HIS A 75 10.22 -0.63 -2.52
CA HIS A 75 10.94 -1.76 -3.13
C HIS A 75 12.26 -1.41 -3.81
N GLN A 76 12.53 -0.12 -4.05
CA GLN A 76 13.83 0.30 -4.57
C GLN A 76 14.94 -0.03 -3.56
N LEU A 77 16.13 -0.42 -4.04
CA LEU A 77 17.28 -0.80 -3.19
C LEU A 77 17.58 0.19 -2.03
N PRO A 78 17.66 1.52 -2.26
CA PRO A 78 17.80 2.48 -1.16
C PRO A 78 16.53 2.73 -0.34
N GLY A 79 15.36 2.35 -0.86
CA GLY A 79 14.03 2.67 -0.34
C GLY A 79 13.40 1.62 0.59
N THR A 80 13.96 0.40 0.68
CA THR A 80 13.53 -0.66 1.63
C THR A 80 13.55 -0.25 3.11
N LYS A 81 14.16 0.89 3.41
CA LYS A 81 14.24 1.50 4.76
C LYS A 81 13.10 2.47 5.08
N TYR A 82 12.14 2.63 4.17
CA TYR A 82 11.18 3.73 4.20
C TYR A 82 9.81 3.33 3.65
N ASN A 83 8.82 4.20 3.85
CA ASN A 83 7.48 4.11 3.26
C ASN A 83 6.77 2.78 3.59
N TYR A 84 6.70 2.41 4.87
CA TYR A 84 6.16 1.13 5.34
C TYR A 84 4.63 1.07 5.44
N SER A 85 3.97 2.21 5.59
CA SER A 85 2.56 2.30 5.94
C SER A 85 1.66 1.94 4.76
N GLN A 86 0.98 0.82 4.89
CA GLN A 86 -0.09 0.37 4.00
C GLN A 86 -1.31 -0.05 4.84
N PRO A 87 -2.54 -0.02 4.27
CA PRO A 87 -2.89 0.37 2.91
C PRO A 87 -3.50 1.78 2.77
N PHE A 88 -3.84 2.48 3.87
CA PHE A 88 -4.62 3.74 3.77
C PHE A 88 -3.87 5.05 4.06
N PHE A 89 -2.96 5.11 5.03
CA PHE A 89 -2.37 6.40 5.41
C PHE A 89 -0.88 6.27 5.73
N SER A 90 -0.08 7.23 5.27
CA SER A 90 1.36 7.35 5.58
C SER A 90 1.66 8.03 6.92
N ILE A 91 0.68 8.11 7.81
CA ILE A 91 0.79 8.85 9.08
C ILE A 91 1.93 8.29 9.93
N TRP A 92 2.05 6.97 10.04
CA TRP A 92 3.08 6.34 10.86
C TRP A 92 4.50 6.60 10.33
N ASP A 93 4.70 6.54 9.01
CA ASP A 93 6.00 6.90 8.42
C ASP A 93 6.36 8.37 8.66
N LYS A 94 5.38 9.28 8.65
CA LYS A 94 5.61 10.69 8.94
C LYS A 94 5.96 10.92 10.41
N ILE A 95 5.27 10.24 11.34
CA ILE A 95 5.51 10.35 12.78
C ILE A 95 6.88 9.75 13.16
N LEU A 96 7.24 8.61 12.56
CA LEU A 96 8.45 7.86 12.90
C LEU A 96 9.67 8.25 12.06
N GLY A 97 9.54 9.20 11.13
CA GLY A 97 10.64 9.68 10.30
C GLY A 97 11.10 8.69 9.22
N THR A 98 10.24 7.75 8.83
CA THR A 98 10.51 6.74 7.78
C THR A 98 9.80 7.07 6.47
N HIS A 99 9.23 8.26 6.33
CA HIS A 99 8.64 8.71 5.07
C HIS A 99 9.71 9.22 4.10
N MET A 100 9.71 8.69 2.87
CA MET A 100 10.57 9.19 1.80
C MET A 100 9.77 9.89 0.69
N PRO A 101 10.10 11.16 0.39
CA PRO A 101 9.50 11.88 -0.71
C PRO A 101 10.01 11.37 -2.05
N TYR A 102 9.16 11.48 -3.06
CA TYR A 102 9.46 11.05 -4.42
C TYR A 102 8.81 11.97 -5.46
N THR A 103 9.32 11.88 -6.68
CA THR A 103 8.75 12.51 -7.88
C THR A 103 8.47 11.46 -8.93
N LEU A 104 7.47 11.71 -9.79
CA LEU A 104 7.21 10.88 -10.95
C LEU A 104 7.83 11.50 -12.18
N VAL A 105 8.68 10.76 -12.87
CA VAL A 105 9.30 11.17 -14.12
C VAL A 105 8.83 10.30 -15.27
N LYS A 106 8.66 10.89 -16.45
CA LYS A 106 8.36 10.13 -17.67
C LYS A 106 9.61 9.42 -18.15
N ARG A 107 9.48 8.13 -18.44
CA ARG A 107 10.57 7.35 -19.04
C ARG A 107 10.64 7.57 -20.56
N PRO A 108 11.84 7.56 -21.17
CA PRO A 108 12.00 7.67 -22.63
C PRO A 108 11.20 6.61 -23.42
N GLU A 109 11.15 5.40 -22.89
CA GLU A 109 10.43 4.23 -23.42
C GLU A 109 8.93 4.22 -23.10
N GLY A 110 8.42 5.24 -22.39
CA GLY A 110 7.03 5.35 -21.97
C GLY A 110 6.76 4.91 -20.52
N GLY A 111 5.65 5.37 -19.97
CA GLY A 111 5.29 5.15 -18.56
C GLY A 111 5.97 6.13 -17.59
N LEU A 112 5.77 5.88 -16.29
CA LEU A 112 6.28 6.70 -15.20
C LEU A 112 7.22 5.90 -14.30
N GLU A 113 8.24 6.56 -13.78
CA GLU A 113 9.18 6.04 -12.78
C GLU A 113 9.12 6.92 -11.52
N ALA A 114 9.03 6.30 -10.34
CA ALA A 114 9.17 7.01 -9.08
C ALA A 114 10.65 7.21 -8.75
N ARG A 115 11.07 8.45 -8.52
CA ARG A 115 12.44 8.78 -8.12
C ARG A 115 12.44 9.47 -6.77
N LEU A 116 13.32 8.99 -5.88
CA LEU A 116 13.59 9.63 -4.60
C LEU A 116 13.97 11.10 -4.81
N VAL A 117 13.34 11.98 -4.05
CA VAL A 117 13.82 13.36 -3.90
C VAL A 117 14.95 13.30 -2.88
N LYS A 118 16.18 13.52 -3.33
CA LYS A 118 17.31 13.73 -2.43
C LYS A 118 17.32 15.20 -2.05
N ASP A 119 17.41 15.47 -0.76
CA ASP A 119 17.68 16.82 -0.23
C ASP A 119 19.05 17.33 -0.68
#